data_AF-A0A6G2DEM1-F1
#
_entry.id   AF-A0A6G2DEM1-F1
#
_cell.length_a   1.000
_cell.length_b   1.000
_cell.length_c   1.000
_cell.angle_alpha   90.00
_cell.angle_beta   90.00
_cell.angle_gamma   90.00
#
_symmetry.space_group_name_H-M   'P 1'
#
loop_
_entity.id
_entity.type
_entity.pdbx_description
1 polymer ?
#
loop_
_entity_poly.entity_id
_entity_poly.type
_entity_poly.pdbx_seq_one_letter_code
_entity_poly.pdbx_strand_id
1 'polypeptide(L)'
;MEFMLDTLNLDEIKKWSEILPLAGVTSNPTIAKREGSINFFERIKDVRELIGSTPSIHVQVISQDFEGILKDAHEIRRQAGDDIFI
;
A
#
# COMPACT_ATOMS: atom_id res chain seq x y z
N MET A 1 17.98 -8.12 5.84
CA MET A 1 16.83 -8.87 5.32
C MET A 1 15.59 -8.16 5.81
N GLU A 2 14.64 -7.86 4.93
CA GLU A 2 13.43 -7.12 5.24
C GLU A 2 12.22 -8.03 5.06
N PHE A 3 11.28 -7.99 6.02
CA PHE A 3 10.02 -8.72 5.91
C PHE A 3 8.93 -7.77 5.43
N MET A 4 8.30 -8.10 4.31
CA MET A 4 7.20 -7.34 3.75
C MET A 4 5.98 -8.22 3.57
N LEU A 5 4.79 -7.66 3.80
CA LEU A 5 3.52 -8.35 3.59
C LEU A 5 2.91 -7.90 2.27
N ASP A 6 2.62 -8.85 1.38
CA ASP A 6 2.04 -8.58 0.06
C ASP A 6 0.52 -8.76 0.09
N THR A 7 -0.16 -7.88 0.81
CA THR A 7 -1.61 -7.97 1.08
C THR A 7 -2.18 -6.60 1.46
N LEU A 8 -3.48 -6.41 1.25
CA LEU A 8 -4.26 -5.28 1.77
C LEU A 8 -5.35 -5.74 2.77
N ASN A 9 -5.28 -7.00 3.21
CA ASN A 9 -6.18 -7.54 4.21
C ASN A 9 -5.74 -7.06 5.60
N LEU A 10 -6.56 -6.22 6.25
CA LEU A 10 -6.20 -5.63 7.55
C LEU A 10 -6.02 -6.66 8.67
N ASP A 11 -6.77 -7.76 8.67
CA ASP A 11 -6.67 -8.79 9.69
C ASP A 11 -5.33 -9.55 9.59
N GLU A 12 -4.91 -9.86 8.36
CA GLU A 12 -3.60 -10.46 8.11
C GLU A 12 -2.46 -9.51 8.49
N ILE A 13 -2.56 -8.25 8.09
CA ILE A 13 -1.54 -7.24 8.40
C ILE A 13 -1.41 -7.10 9.92
N LYS A 14 -2.53 -6.97 10.65
CA LYS A 14 -2.53 -6.86 12.11
C LYS A 14 -1.86 -8.06 12.77
N LYS A 15 -2.27 -9.27 12.37
CA LYS A 15 -1.73 -10.50 12.92
C LYS A 15 -0.23 -10.59 12.72
N TRP A 16 0.25 -10.30 11.51
CA TRP A 16 1.67 -10.48 11.18
C TRP A 16 2.55 -9.33 11.65
N SER A 17 2.03 -8.10 11.78
CA SER A 17 2.76 -6.97 12.36
C SER A 17 3.09 -7.18 13.84
N GLU A 18 2.30 -7.97 14.56
CA GLU A 18 2.56 -8.32 15.96
C GLU A 18 3.62 -9.44 16.12
N ILE A 19 3.93 -10.17 15.04
CA ILE A 19 4.79 -11.36 15.06
C ILE A 19 6.14 -11.09 14.40
N LEU A 20 6.15 -10.35 13.29
CA LEU A 20 7.33 -10.11 12.47
C LEU A 20 7.90 -8.71 12.72
N PRO A 21 9.24 -8.53 12.62
CA PRO A 21 9.83 -7.19 12.50
C PRO A 21 9.52 -6.64 11.10
N LEU A 22 8.30 -6.15 10.92
CA LEU A 22 7.74 -5.74 9.64
C LEU A 22 8.47 -4.50 9.10
N ALA A 23 9.02 -4.62 7.89
CA ALA A 23 9.64 -3.50 7.18
C ALA A 23 8.65 -2.75 6.27
N GLY A 24 7.55 -3.38 5.89
CA GLY A 24 6.49 -2.71 5.13
C GLY A 24 5.40 -3.62 4.59
N VAL A 25 4.47 -3.00 3.88
CA VAL A 25 3.37 -3.66 3.15
C VAL A 25 3.48 -3.29 1.67
N THR A 26 3.33 -4.27 0.80
CA THR A 26 3.28 -4.08 -0.66
C THR A 26 1.89 -4.34 -1.18
N SER A 27 1.51 -3.58 -2.20
CA SER A 27 0.28 -3.77 -2.96
C SER A 27 0.56 -3.68 -4.44
N ASN A 28 -0.29 -4.34 -5.22
CA ASN A 28 -0.37 -4.24 -6.66
C ASN A 28 -1.85 -4.19 -7.10
N PRO A 29 -2.16 -3.84 -8.36
CA PRO A 29 -3.54 -3.72 -8.81
C PRO A 29 -4.34 -5.03 -8.66
N THR A 30 -3.67 -6.19 -8.71
CA THR A 30 -4.33 -7.49 -8.54
C THR A 30 -4.74 -7.74 -7.09
N ILE A 31 -3.90 -7.36 -6.12
CA ILE A 31 -4.22 -7.42 -4.68
C ILE A 31 -5.39 -6.49 -4.37
N ALA A 32 -5.30 -5.23 -4.78
CA ALA A 32 -6.37 -4.26 -4.58
C ALA A 32 -7.71 -4.74 -5.15
N LYS A 33 -7.69 -5.34 -6.35
CA LYS A 33 -8.88 -5.93 -6.97
C LYS A 33 -9.43 -7.12 -6.18
N ARG A 34 -8.56 -7.94 -5.58
CA ARG A 34 -8.95 -9.15 -4.83
C ARG A 34 -9.66 -8.82 -3.52
N GLU A 35 -9.30 -7.70 -2.88
CA GLU A 35 -10.00 -7.18 -1.70
C GLU A 35 -11.42 -6.67 -2.01
N GLY A 36 -11.79 -6.56 -3.29
CA GLY A 36 -13.15 -6.24 -3.74
C GLY A 36 -13.40 -4.73 -3.84
N SER A 37 -14.64 -4.30 -3.55
CA SER A 37 -15.09 -2.91 -3.65
C SER A 37 -14.63 -2.06 -2.47
N ILE A 38 -13.32 -2.02 -2.22
CA ILE A 38 -12.72 -1.13 -1.23
C ILE A 38 -12.41 0.23 -1.87
N ASN A 39 -12.54 1.31 -1.10
CA ASN A 39 -11.88 2.55 -1.46
C ASN A 39 -10.38 2.37 -1.21
N PHE A 40 -9.61 2.27 -2.30
CA PHE A 40 -8.18 1.97 -2.25
C PHE A 40 -7.40 2.94 -1.35
N PHE A 41 -7.63 4.25 -1.49
CA PHE A 41 -6.88 5.24 -0.73
C PHE A 41 -7.24 5.24 0.76
N GLU A 42 -8.51 5.02 1.10
CA GLU A 42 -8.91 4.83 2.51
C GLU A 42 -8.28 3.55 3.07
N ARG A 43 -8.23 2.45 2.30
CA ARG A 43 -7.54 1.24 2.72
C ARG A 43 -6.05 1.47 3.00
N ILE A 44 -5.36 2.25 2.17
CA ILE A 44 -3.94 2.57 2.39
C ILE A 44 -3.76 3.36 3.70
N LYS A 45 -4.68 4.27 4.02
CA LYS A 45 -4.68 4.99 5.31
C LYS A 45 -4.91 4.04 6.48
N ASP A 46 -5.88 3.12 6.37
CA ASP A 46 -6.12 2.09 7.40
C ASP A 46 -4.84 1.27 7.66
N VAL A 47 -4.15 0.86 6.59
CA VAL A 47 -2.88 0.11 6.67
C VAL A 47 -1.81 0.95 7.38
N ARG A 48 -1.66 2.23 7.02
CA ARG A 48 -0.72 3.16 7.66
C ARG A 48 -1.00 3.32 9.16
N GLU A 49 -2.26 3.49 9.54
CA GLU A 49 -2.66 3.60 10.95
C GLU A 49 -2.32 2.33 11.73
N LEU A 50 -2.51 1.17 11.10
CA LEU A 50 -2.29 -0.13 11.70
C LEU A 50 -0.81 -0.48 11.90
N ILE A 51 0.04 -0.22 10.90
CA ILE A 51 1.48 -0.57 10.97
C ILE A 51 2.36 0.55 11.53
N GLY A 52 1.80 1.75 11.75
CA GLY A 52 2.54 2.93 12.17
C GLY A 52 3.35 3.57 11.04
N SER A 53 4.13 4.61 11.35
CA SER A 53 4.87 5.40 10.35
C SER A 53 6.21 4.81 9.93
N THR A 54 6.74 3.83 10.67
CA THR A 54 8.07 3.25 10.37
C THR A 54 8.06 2.27 9.20
N PRO A 55 7.14 1.28 9.12
CA PRO A 55 7.13 0.37 7.98
C PRO A 55 6.68 1.08 6.70
N SER A 56 7.31 0.78 5.58
CA SER A 56 6.98 1.39 4.28
C SER A 56 5.67 0.84 3.70
N ILE A 57 5.01 1.62 2.83
CA ILE A 57 3.87 1.15 2.03
C ILE A 57 4.21 1.37 0.56
N HIS A 58 4.07 0.31 -0.24
CA HIS A 58 4.38 0.32 -1.67
C HIS A 58 3.10 0.10 -2.47
N VAL A 59 2.87 0.98 -3.43
CA VAL A 59 1.71 0.99 -4.33
C VAL A 59 2.22 1.01 -5.77
N GLN A 60 1.42 0.53 -6.72
CA GLN A 60 1.79 0.57 -8.14
C GLN A 60 0.83 1.46 -8.93
N VAL A 61 1.37 2.13 -9.93
CA VAL A 61 0.60 2.80 -11.00
C VAL A 61 -0.12 1.78 -11.90
N ILE A 62 -1.09 2.24 -12.67
CA ILE A 62 -1.88 1.38 -13.58
C ILE A 62 -1.62 1.74 -15.05
N SER A 63 -1.38 3.02 -15.31
CA SER A 63 -1.11 3.54 -16.65
C SER A 63 0.16 2.95 -17.25
N GLN A 64 0.19 2.83 -18.58
CA GLN A 64 1.28 2.20 -19.32
C GLN A 64 2.13 3.20 -20.11
N ASP A 65 1.64 4.42 -20.31
CA ASP A 65 2.36 5.51 -20.94
C ASP A 65 3.02 6.43 -19.89
N PHE A 66 4.10 7.10 -20.30
CA PHE A 66 4.91 7.94 -19.42
C PHE A 66 4.09 9.02 -18.69
N GLU A 67 3.20 9.73 -19.41
CA GLU A 67 2.39 10.80 -18.83
C GLU A 67 1.36 10.25 -17.84
N GLY A 68 0.72 9.12 -18.19
CA GLY A 68 -0.19 8.42 -17.30
C GLY A 68 0.50 7.92 -16.02
N ILE A 69 1.71 7.37 -16.13
CA ILE A 69 2.50 6.92 -14.97
C ILE A 69 2.79 8.08 -14.03
N LEU A 70 3.21 9.24 -14.55
CA LEU A 70 3.45 10.42 -13.73
C LEU A 70 2.16 10.91 -13.05
N LYS A 71 1.05 10.93 -13.78
CA LYS A 71 -0.25 11.33 -13.25
C LYS A 71 -0.72 10.41 -12.12
N ASP A 72 -0.62 9.09 -12.33
CA ASP A 72 -0.96 8.10 -11.31
C ASP A 72 -0.09 8.28 -10.07
N ALA A 73 1.22 8.46 -10.23
CA ALA A 73 2.13 8.64 -9.11
C ALA A 73 1.82 9.92 -8.30
N HIS A 74 1.56 11.04 -8.97
CA HIS A 74 1.16 12.27 -8.31
C HIS A 74 -0.16 12.13 -7.56
N GLU A 75 -1.13 11.45 -8.15
CA GLU A 75 -2.43 11.20 -7.52
C GLU A 75 -2.32 10.30 -6.29
N ILE A 76 -1.49 9.25 -6.36
CA ILE A 76 -1.22 8.37 -5.22
C ILE A 76 -0.63 9.18 -4.06
N ARG A 77 0.40 10.00 -4.29
CA ARG A 77 0.98 10.83 -3.21
C ARG A 77 -0.02 11.80 -2.63
N ARG A 78 -0.84 12.44 -3.48
CA ARG A 78 -1.86 13.40 -3.06
C ARG A 78 -2.90 12.78 -2.12
N GLN A 79 -3.28 11.52 -2.36
CA GLN A 79 -4.33 10.86 -1.59
C GLN A 79 -3.83 10.00 -0.42
N ALA A 80 -2.65 9.40 -0.55
CA ALA A 80 -2.11 8.42 0.41
C ALA A 80 -0.91 8.93 1.23
N GLY A 81 -0.27 10.04 0.83
CA GLY A 81 0.87 10.64 1.53
C GLY A 81 2.16 10.61 0.73
N ASP A 82 3.10 11.50 1.08
CA ASP A 82 4.40 11.63 0.41
C ASP A 82 5.40 10.52 0.77
N ASP A 83 5.14 9.79 1.86
CA ASP A 83 5.95 8.67 2.36
C ASP A 83 5.59 7.33 1.68
N ILE A 84 4.75 7.36 0.65
CA ILE A 84 4.37 6.20 -0.15
C ILE A 84 5.41 5.94 -1.25
N PHE A 85 5.82 4.69 -1.36
CA PHE A 85 6.65 4.19 -2.45
C PHE A 85 5.76 3.80 -3.63
N ILE A 86 6.12 4.25 -4.83
CA ILE A 86 5.34 4.12 -6.07
C ILE A 86 6.19 3.47 -7.14
#